data_AF-A0A257MF10-F1
#
_entry.id   AF-A0A257MF10-F1
#
_cell.length_a   1.000
_cell.length_b   1.000
_cell.length_c   1.000
_cell.angle_alpha   90.00
_cell.angle_beta   90.00
_cell.angle_gamma   90.00
#
_symmetry.space_group_name_H-M   'P 1'
#
loop_
_entity.id
_entity.type
_entity.pdbx_description
1 polymer ?
#
loop_
_entity_poly.entity_id
_entity_poly.type
_entity_poly.pdbx_seq_one_letter_code
_entity_poly.pdbx_strand_id
1 'polypeptide(L)'
;KAAKAIGYASAGTVEFMYSRGDFYFLEMNTRLQVEHPITEMVTGVDLAKEQILVAAGYPLAYDQSDMKINGWAIECRINAEDPLNDFAPSPGKIKRYRSPGGPGIRVDSGVYTGYVIPPYYDSLISKLVAHGRDRKEAIARMERALYEYIITGVKTNVIFHKAVLRNQRFRSGDINTHFIKEENIVESVKAVAIEDYEKGMSLASALGVDNRQIAAIAAAVGSYLSAQKAGEKS
;
A
#
# COMPACT_ATOMS: atom_id res chain seq x y z
N LYS A 1 22.81 1.69 20.20
CA LYS A 1 23.45 2.52 21.27
C LYS A 1 22.41 3.14 22.20
N ALA A 2 21.52 4.01 21.70
CA ALA A 2 20.47 4.65 22.51
C ALA A 2 19.56 3.63 23.24
N ALA A 3 19.00 2.64 22.55
CA ALA A 3 18.18 1.58 23.15
C ALA A 3 18.87 0.86 24.32
N LYS A 4 20.16 0.53 24.19
CA LYS A 4 20.95 -0.09 25.26
C LYS A 4 21.14 0.84 26.46
N ALA A 5 21.33 2.14 26.23
CA ALA A 5 21.55 3.12 27.30
C ALA A 5 20.31 3.31 28.20
N ILE A 6 19.10 3.12 27.65
CA ILE A 6 17.84 3.24 28.39
C ILE A 6 17.28 1.87 28.82
N GLY A 7 18.00 0.77 28.56
CA GLY A 7 17.50 -0.58 28.84
C GLY A 7 16.21 -0.91 28.10
N TYR A 8 16.06 -0.45 26.86
CA TYR A 8 14.83 -0.64 26.08
C TYR A 8 14.55 -2.13 25.85
N ALA A 9 13.28 -2.53 26.00
CA ALA A 9 12.81 -3.89 25.78
C ALA A 9 11.58 -3.89 24.86
N SER A 10 11.30 -5.02 24.22
CA SER A 10 10.30 -5.17 23.14
C SER A 10 10.72 -4.49 21.82
N ALA A 11 9.81 -4.46 20.85
CA ALA A 11 10.03 -3.79 19.56
C ALA A 11 9.87 -2.27 19.68
N GLY A 12 10.64 -1.54 18.89
CA GLY A 12 10.52 -0.09 18.76
C GLY A 12 11.36 0.40 17.57
N THR A 13 11.00 1.58 17.07
CA THR A 13 11.69 2.21 15.94
C THR A 13 12.28 3.54 16.37
N VAL A 14 13.50 3.81 15.90
CA VAL A 14 14.17 5.11 16.06
C VAL A 14 14.18 5.79 14.70
N GLU A 15 13.56 6.96 14.62
CA GLU A 15 13.37 7.68 13.36
C GLU A 15 14.40 8.79 13.18
N PHE A 16 14.90 8.90 11.95
CA PHE A 16 15.87 9.91 11.56
C PHE A 16 15.43 10.59 10.27
N MET A 17 15.64 11.90 10.19
CA MET A 17 15.65 12.63 8.92
C MET A 17 17.06 12.54 8.33
N TYR A 18 17.17 12.21 7.05
CA TYR A 18 18.44 12.26 6.32
C TYR A 18 18.48 13.50 5.43
N SER A 19 19.49 14.35 5.59
CA SER A 19 19.65 15.56 4.78
C SER A 19 21.13 15.84 4.54
N ARG A 20 21.50 15.97 3.25
CA ARG A 20 22.86 16.34 2.80
C ARG A 20 24.00 15.50 3.39
N GLY A 21 23.79 14.20 3.61
CA GLY A 21 24.82 13.31 4.15
C GLY A 21 24.70 13.00 5.64
N ASP A 22 23.86 13.76 6.36
CA ASP A 22 23.74 13.67 7.81
C ASP A 22 22.38 13.12 8.26
N PHE A 23 22.39 12.42 9.40
CA PHE A 23 21.19 11.90 10.07
C PHE A 23 20.84 12.75 11.29
N TYR A 24 19.56 13.15 11.38
CA TYR A 24 19.02 13.94 12.47
C TYR A 24 17.91 13.15 13.16
N PHE A 25 18.08 12.84 14.45
CA PHE A 25 17.06 12.14 15.22
C PHE A 25 15.76 12.95 15.26
N LEU A 26 14.62 12.27 15.07
CA LEU A 26 13.30 12.87 15.17
C LEU A 26 12.57 12.37 16.41
N GLU A 27 12.29 11.07 16.44
CA GLU A 27 11.51 10.46 17.51
C GLU A 27 11.84 8.97 17.68
N MET A 28 11.28 8.39 18.74
CA MET A 28 11.30 6.96 18.97
C MET A 28 9.87 6.45 19.17
N ASN A 29 9.42 5.57 18.27
CA ASN A 29 8.16 4.88 18.39
C ASN A 29 8.35 3.65 19.28
N THR A 30 7.82 3.69 20.51
CA THR A 30 7.99 2.64 21.52
C THR A 30 6.99 1.48 21.39
N ARG A 31 6.68 1.12 20.14
CA ARG A 31 5.72 0.08 19.75
C ARG A 31 6.07 -0.47 18.37
N LEU A 32 5.47 -1.60 18.01
CA LEU A 32 5.51 -2.10 16.64
C LEU A 32 4.84 -1.10 15.69
N GLN A 33 5.47 -0.85 14.55
CA GLN A 33 4.92 0.02 13.52
C GLN A 33 4.13 -0.76 12.48
N VAL A 34 3.26 -0.07 11.76
CA VAL A 34 2.35 -0.71 10.78
C VAL A 34 3.16 -1.38 9.67
N GLU A 35 4.24 -0.73 9.25
CA GLU A 35 5.21 -1.09 8.21
C GLU A 35 6.25 -2.14 8.65
N HIS A 36 6.15 -2.74 9.84
CA HIS A 36 7.05 -3.83 10.23
C HIS A 36 7.14 -4.99 9.22
N PRO A 37 6.10 -5.35 8.42
CA PRO A 37 6.20 -6.48 7.50
C PRO A 37 7.33 -6.37 6.49
N ILE A 38 7.69 -5.16 6.03
CA ILE A 38 8.80 -5.03 5.06
C ILE A 38 10.14 -5.42 5.70
N THR A 39 10.34 -5.15 6.98
CA THR A 39 11.51 -5.62 7.73
C THR A 39 11.49 -7.14 7.86
N GLU A 40 10.36 -7.71 8.27
CA GLU A 40 10.21 -9.18 8.39
C GLU A 40 10.49 -9.89 7.06
N MET A 41 10.00 -9.35 5.94
CA MET A 41 10.18 -9.94 4.62
C MET A 41 11.64 -9.95 4.16
N VAL A 42 12.47 -9.00 4.59
CA VAL A 42 13.88 -8.95 4.18
C VAL A 42 14.83 -9.59 5.20
N THR A 43 14.45 -9.71 6.47
CA THR A 43 15.28 -10.33 7.51
C THR A 43 14.89 -11.78 7.82
N GLY A 44 13.64 -12.16 7.54
CA GLY A 44 13.07 -13.45 7.95
C GLY A 44 12.70 -13.52 9.44
N VAL A 45 12.77 -12.40 10.17
CA VAL A 45 12.43 -12.32 11.60
C VAL A 45 10.96 -11.95 11.75
N ASP A 46 10.21 -12.73 12.54
CA ASP A 46 8.82 -12.45 12.90
C ASP A 46 8.79 -11.53 14.13
N LEU A 47 8.69 -10.21 13.90
CA LEU A 47 8.81 -9.19 14.94
C LEU A 47 7.65 -9.25 15.94
N ALA A 48 6.43 -9.58 15.49
CA ALA A 48 5.28 -9.72 16.37
C ALA A 48 5.46 -10.90 17.34
N LYS A 49 5.96 -12.04 16.84
CA LYS A 49 6.30 -13.20 17.66
C LYS A 49 7.43 -12.87 18.65
N GLU A 50 8.48 -12.18 18.20
CA GLU A 50 9.59 -11.79 19.07
C GLU A 50 9.14 -10.88 20.22
N GLN A 51 8.20 -9.96 19.98
CA GLN A 51 7.61 -9.16 21.06
C GLN A 51 6.96 -10.02 22.15
N ILE A 52 6.24 -11.07 21.76
CA ILE A 52 5.57 -11.99 22.71
C ILE A 52 6.63 -12.79 23.50
N LEU A 53 7.65 -13.30 22.82
CA LEU A 53 8.73 -14.07 23.47
C LEU A 53 9.51 -13.22 24.48
N VAL A 54 9.88 -12.00 24.08
CA VAL A 54 10.56 -11.05 24.97
C VAL A 54 9.68 -10.68 26.16
N ALA A 55 8.38 -10.44 25.95
CA ALA A 55 7.44 -10.16 27.03
C ALA A 55 7.28 -11.34 28.01
N ALA A 56 7.44 -12.58 27.53
CA ALA A 56 7.47 -13.78 28.35
C ALA A 56 8.84 -14.04 29.02
N GLY A 57 9.83 -13.16 28.85
CA GLY A 57 11.14 -13.25 29.46
C GLY A 57 12.15 -14.14 28.71
N TYR A 58 11.82 -14.59 27.49
CA TYR A 58 12.77 -15.30 26.66
C TYR A 58 13.80 -14.35 26.04
N PRO A 59 15.07 -14.75 25.93
CA PRO A 59 16.08 -13.98 25.21
C PRO A 59 15.82 -14.05 23.69
N LEU A 60 16.38 -13.09 22.94
CA LEU A 60 16.42 -13.18 21.49
C LEU A 60 17.25 -14.39 21.05
N ALA A 61 16.79 -15.11 20.04
CA ALA A 61 17.44 -16.32 19.54
C ALA A 61 18.58 -16.06 18.53
N TYR A 62 18.94 -14.80 18.33
CA TYR A 62 19.90 -14.37 17.31
C TYR A 62 20.73 -13.17 17.79
N ASP A 63 21.94 -13.09 17.25
CA ASP A 63 22.83 -11.97 17.43
C ASP A 63 22.80 -11.02 16.22
N GLN A 64 23.39 -9.84 16.38
CA GLN A 64 23.49 -8.85 15.30
C GLN A 64 24.19 -9.41 14.04
N SER A 65 25.12 -10.36 14.21
CA SER A 65 25.85 -11.00 13.11
C SER A 65 25.02 -12.01 12.31
N ASP A 66 23.90 -12.48 12.86
CA ASP A 66 22.96 -13.37 12.15
C ASP A 66 22.02 -12.58 11.24
N MET A 67 21.86 -11.28 11.49
CA MET A 67 20.96 -10.41 10.75
C MET A 67 21.49 -10.12 9.35
N LYS A 68 20.82 -10.69 8.35
CA LYS A 68 21.09 -10.47 6.93
C LYS A 68 19.89 -9.81 6.27
N ILE A 69 20.15 -8.88 5.36
CA ILE A 69 19.12 -8.30 4.50
C ILE A 69 19.11 -9.10 3.20
N ASN A 70 17.99 -9.75 2.92
CA ASN A 70 17.78 -10.53 1.71
C ASN A 70 16.71 -9.89 0.82
N GLY A 71 17.15 -9.31 -0.29
CA GLY A 71 16.26 -8.73 -1.30
C GLY A 71 15.71 -7.36 -0.94
N TRP A 72 14.51 -7.07 -1.45
CA TRP A 72 13.84 -5.78 -1.32
C TRP A 72 12.35 -6.01 -1.06
N ALA A 73 11.76 -5.26 -0.13
CA ALA A 73 10.33 -5.29 0.15
C ALA A 73 9.69 -3.89 0.01
N ILE A 74 8.45 -3.85 -0.46
CA ILE A 74 7.63 -2.64 -0.60
C ILE A 74 6.27 -2.94 0.02
N GLU A 75 5.75 -2.02 0.82
CA GLU A 75 4.38 -2.06 1.36
C GLU A 75 3.52 -0.95 0.75
N CYS A 76 2.30 -1.31 0.35
CA CYS A 76 1.24 -0.39 0.00
C CYS A 76 0.09 -0.57 1.01
N ARG A 77 -0.29 0.51 1.71
CA ARG A 77 -1.50 0.54 2.54
C ARG A 77 -2.71 0.74 1.64
N ILE A 78 -3.51 -0.30 1.49
CA ILE A 78 -4.74 -0.24 0.71
C ILE A 78 -5.84 0.29 1.62
N ASN A 79 -6.28 1.50 1.33
CA ASN A 79 -7.26 2.22 2.12
C ASN A 79 -8.54 2.43 1.33
N ALA A 80 -9.66 2.54 2.06
CA ALA A 80 -10.94 2.98 1.55
C ALA A 80 -10.97 4.51 1.42
N GLU A 81 -10.25 5.02 0.42
CA GLU A 81 -10.08 6.44 0.11
C GLU A 81 -10.28 6.65 -1.38
N ASP A 82 -10.71 7.84 -1.80
CA ASP A 82 -10.83 8.21 -3.21
C ASP A 82 -9.74 9.22 -3.61
N PRO A 83 -8.63 8.77 -4.24
CA PRO A 83 -7.55 9.66 -4.67
C PRO A 83 -7.97 10.74 -5.69
N LEU A 84 -9.10 10.56 -6.39
CA LEU A 84 -9.61 11.55 -7.36
C LEU A 84 -10.50 12.60 -6.69
N ASN A 85 -10.80 12.44 -5.40
CA ASN A 85 -11.59 13.34 -4.60
C ASN A 85 -10.84 13.67 -3.30
N ASP A 86 -9.60 14.17 -3.46
CA ASP A 86 -8.73 14.62 -2.36
C ASP A 86 -8.54 13.57 -1.24
N PHE A 87 -8.45 12.29 -1.62
CA PHE A 87 -8.32 11.15 -0.70
C PHE A 87 -9.46 11.06 0.33
N ALA A 88 -10.64 11.60 0.01
CA ALA A 88 -11.80 11.53 0.88
C ALA A 88 -12.09 10.07 1.29
N PRO A 89 -12.34 9.79 2.58
CA PRO A 89 -12.70 8.46 3.03
C PRO A 89 -13.94 7.91 2.31
N SER A 90 -13.93 6.61 2.04
CA SER A 90 -15.00 5.88 1.35
C SER A 90 -15.55 4.75 2.23
N PRO A 91 -16.19 5.08 3.37
CA PRO A 91 -16.83 4.07 4.22
C PRO A 91 -17.97 3.39 3.44
N GLY A 92 -18.25 2.14 3.78
CA GLY A 92 -19.30 1.38 3.09
C GLY A 92 -19.09 -0.12 3.10
N LYS A 93 -20.03 -0.83 2.48
CA LYS A 93 -20.02 -2.30 2.41
C LYS A 93 -19.15 -2.78 1.25
N ILE A 94 -18.14 -3.60 1.56
CA ILE A 94 -17.37 -4.33 0.56
C ILE A 94 -18.29 -5.38 -0.08
N LYS A 95 -18.58 -5.21 -1.37
CA LYS A 95 -19.46 -6.10 -2.14
C LYS A 95 -18.74 -7.32 -2.68
N ARG A 96 -17.48 -7.18 -3.06
CA ARG A 96 -16.59 -8.27 -3.49
C ARG A 96 -15.18 -7.96 -3.03
N TYR A 97 -14.49 -8.97 -2.53
CA TYR A 97 -13.11 -8.93 -2.10
C TYR A 97 -12.36 -10.15 -2.61
N ARG A 98 -11.28 -9.93 -3.36
CA ARG A 98 -10.30 -10.95 -3.73
C ARG A 98 -8.91 -10.35 -3.60
N SER A 99 -8.17 -10.79 -2.60
CA SER A 99 -6.78 -10.39 -2.41
C SER A 99 -5.88 -11.02 -3.48
N PRO A 100 -4.79 -10.34 -3.87
CA PRO A 100 -3.75 -10.94 -4.69
C PRO A 100 -2.98 -11.99 -3.90
N GLY A 101 -2.22 -12.82 -4.61
CA GLY A 101 -1.34 -13.82 -4.01
C GLY A 101 -0.15 -14.14 -4.92
N GLY A 102 0.45 -15.31 -4.71
CA GLY A 102 1.60 -15.79 -5.48
C GLY A 102 2.96 -15.45 -4.85
N PRO A 103 4.07 -15.86 -5.50
CA PRO A 103 5.41 -15.75 -4.93
C PRO A 103 5.77 -14.31 -4.55
N GLY A 104 6.26 -14.15 -3.31
CA GLY A 104 6.71 -12.87 -2.78
C GLY A 104 5.60 -11.86 -2.46
N ILE A 105 4.33 -12.27 -2.48
CA ILE A 105 3.22 -11.42 -2.04
C ILE A 105 2.75 -11.85 -0.65
N ARG A 106 2.69 -10.89 0.26
CA ARG A 106 2.07 -11.02 1.59
C ARG A 106 0.94 -10.01 1.72
N VAL A 107 -0.16 -10.44 2.32
CA VAL A 107 -1.33 -9.58 2.58
C VAL A 107 -1.71 -9.74 4.04
N ASP A 108 -1.62 -8.63 4.78
CA ASP A 108 -2.15 -8.55 6.14
C ASP A 108 -3.48 -7.79 6.05
N SER A 109 -4.61 -8.46 6.24
CA SER A 109 -5.95 -7.86 6.16
C SER A 109 -6.87 -8.37 7.27
N GLY A 110 -7.84 -7.54 7.66
CA GLY A 110 -8.92 -7.90 8.59
C GLY A 110 -10.31 -7.84 7.94
N VAL A 111 -10.40 -7.62 6.62
CA VAL A 111 -11.69 -7.47 5.92
C VAL A 111 -12.07 -8.73 5.14
N TYR A 112 -13.34 -8.83 4.75
CA TYR A 112 -13.88 -9.92 3.95
C TYR A 112 -15.06 -9.43 3.10
N THR A 113 -15.51 -10.25 2.14
CA THR A 113 -16.70 -9.93 1.35
C THR A 113 -17.91 -9.74 2.26
N GLY A 114 -18.57 -8.59 2.18
CA GLY A 114 -19.71 -8.23 3.03
C GLY A 114 -19.34 -7.39 4.26
N TYR A 115 -18.05 -7.23 4.58
CA TYR A 115 -17.58 -6.35 5.64
C TYR A 115 -18.00 -4.89 5.38
N VAL A 116 -18.38 -4.17 6.45
CA VAL A 116 -18.73 -2.74 6.37
C VAL A 116 -17.60 -1.94 6.98
N ILE A 117 -16.95 -1.12 6.16
CA ILE A 117 -15.93 -0.17 6.61
C ILE A 117 -16.64 0.97 7.33
N PRO A 118 -16.43 1.13 8.65
CA PRO A 118 -17.05 2.20 9.43
C PRO A 118 -16.38 3.54 9.15
N PRO A 119 -17.10 4.67 9.33
CA PRO A 119 -16.53 6.01 9.14
C PRO A 119 -15.69 6.51 10.33
N TYR A 120 -15.66 5.76 11.44
CA TYR A 120 -15.10 6.23 12.72
C TYR A 120 -13.65 5.81 12.98
N TYR A 121 -13.11 4.89 12.16
CA TYR A 121 -11.76 4.36 12.31
C TYR A 121 -10.94 4.63 11.05
N ASP A 122 -9.66 4.28 11.11
CA ASP A 122 -8.77 4.31 9.95
C ASP A 122 -9.37 3.52 8.77
N SER A 123 -9.19 4.06 7.57
CA SER A 123 -9.72 3.55 6.30
C SER A 123 -8.99 2.29 5.80
N LEU A 124 -7.97 1.81 6.52
CA LEU A 124 -7.14 0.66 6.15
C LEU A 124 -7.98 -0.62 5.90
N ILE A 125 -7.86 -1.14 4.69
CA ILE A 125 -8.43 -2.42 4.26
C ILE A 125 -7.40 -3.54 4.45
N SER A 126 -6.15 -3.28 4.01
CA SER A 126 -5.05 -4.24 4.11
C SER A 126 -3.71 -3.59 3.91
N LYS A 127 -2.65 -4.20 4.44
CA LYS A 127 -1.28 -3.96 4.00
C LYS A 127 -0.93 -4.98 2.92
N LEU A 128 -0.62 -4.50 1.72
CA LEU A 128 -0.13 -5.33 0.63
C LEU A 128 1.39 -5.18 0.56
N VAL A 129 2.11 -6.29 0.71
CA VAL A 129 3.57 -6.31 0.72
C VAL A 129 4.08 -7.16 -0.42
N ALA A 130 5.04 -6.61 -1.18
CA ALA A 130 5.74 -7.33 -2.23
C ALA A 130 7.22 -7.41 -1.88
N HIS A 131 7.78 -8.61 -1.95
CA HIS A 131 9.20 -8.90 -1.78
C HIS A 131 9.77 -9.44 -3.10
N GLY A 132 11.01 -9.06 -3.42
CA GLY A 132 11.77 -9.57 -4.56
C GLY A 132 13.26 -9.60 -4.26
N ARG A 133 14.06 -10.21 -5.13
CA ARG A 133 15.52 -10.26 -4.98
C ARG A 133 16.18 -8.88 -5.08
N ASP A 134 15.49 -7.95 -5.72
CA ASP A 134 15.91 -6.57 -5.93
C ASP A 134 14.67 -5.66 -6.00
N ARG A 135 14.90 -4.33 -5.99
CA ARG A 135 13.83 -3.33 -6.05
C ARG A 135 12.97 -3.47 -7.31
N LYS A 136 13.56 -3.81 -8.46
CA LYS A 136 12.82 -3.91 -9.73
C LYS A 136 11.84 -5.08 -9.68
N GLU A 137 12.27 -6.22 -9.14
CA GLU A 137 11.42 -7.38 -8.96
C GLU A 137 10.30 -7.12 -7.94
N ALA A 138 10.61 -6.48 -6.81
CA ALA A 138 9.60 -6.10 -5.81
C ALA A 138 8.52 -5.18 -6.41
N ILE A 139 8.93 -4.17 -7.20
CA ILE A 139 8.00 -3.29 -7.92
C ILE A 139 7.16 -4.07 -8.92
N ALA A 140 7.76 -4.91 -9.76
CA ALA A 140 7.02 -5.69 -10.75
C ALA A 140 5.99 -6.64 -10.10
N ARG A 141 6.34 -7.27 -8.98
CA ARG A 141 5.41 -8.09 -8.19
C ARG A 141 4.29 -7.26 -7.58
N MET A 142 4.58 -6.07 -7.06
CA MET A 142 3.58 -5.14 -6.54
C MET A 142 2.62 -4.65 -7.64
N GLU A 143 3.12 -4.28 -8.81
CA GLU A 143 2.32 -3.84 -9.96
C GLU A 143 1.32 -4.93 -10.38
N ARG A 144 1.78 -6.20 -10.46
CA ARG A 144 0.90 -7.35 -10.70
C ARG A 144 -0.13 -7.52 -9.57
N ALA A 145 0.30 -7.49 -8.31
CA ALA A 145 -0.59 -7.69 -7.17
C ALA A 145 -1.69 -6.62 -7.09
N LEU A 146 -1.36 -5.35 -7.35
CA LEU A 146 -2.34 -4.26 -7.42
C LEU A 146 -3.29 -4.39 -8.61
N TYR A 147 -2.85 -4.98 -9.72
CA TYR A 147 -3.72 -5.28 -10.86
C TYR A 147 -4.73 -6.40 -10.55
N GLU A 148 -4.29 -7.43 -9.83
CA GLU A 148 -5.13 -8.58 -9.42
C GLU A 148 -6.07 -8.28 -8.25
N TYR A 149 -5.86 -7.16 -7.52
CA TYR A 149 -6.59 -6.85 -6.31
C TYR A 149 -8.02 -6.37 -6.62
N ILE A 150 -9.02 -7.22 -6.33
CA ILE A 150 -10.43 -6.88 -6.54
C ILE A 150 -11.05 -6.44 -5.22
N ILE A 151 -11.41 -5.17 -5.13
CA ILE A 151 -12.20 -4.60 -4.03
C ILE A 151 -13.32 -3.78 -4.67
N THR A 152 -14.58 -4.09 -4.34
CA THR A 152 -15.74 -3.37 -4.88
C THR A 152 -16.71 -2.99 -3.77
N GLY A 153 -17.54 -1.98 -4.02
CA GLY A 153 -18.49 -1.45 -3.05
C GLY A 153 -18.01 -0.20 -2.31
N VAL A 154 -16.69 0.03 -2.30
CA VAL A 154 -16.03 1.24 -1.79
C VAL A 154 -14.97 1.70 -2.81
N LYS A 155 -14.58 2.97 -2.75
CA LYS A 155 -13.40 3.48 -3.47
C LYS A 155 -12.13 3.08 -2.73
N THR A 156 -11.01 2.95 -3.44
CA THR A 156 -9.72 2.61 -2.84
C THR A 156 -8.58 3.42 -3.44
N ASN A 157 -7.50 3.54 -2.68
CA ASN A 157 -6.27 4.20 -3.13
C ASN A 157 -5.36 3.35 -4.03
N VAL A 158 -5.84 2.20 -4.55
CA VAL A 158 -5.06 1.30 -5.43
C VAL A 158 -4.51 2.03 -6.66
N ILE A 159 -5.31 2.89 -7.29
CA ILE A 159 -4.88 3.67 -8.46
C ILE A 159 -3.75 4.66 -8.15
N PHE A 160 -3.70 5.16 -6.91
CA PHE A 160 -2.61 6.01 -6.46
C PHE A 160 -1.30 5.22 -6.33
N HIS A 161 -1.33 4.04 -5.71
CA HIS A 161 -0.14 3.18 -5.62
C HIS A 161 0.37 2.78 -7.01
N LYS A 162 -0.52 2.47 -7.95
CA LYS A 162 -0.16 2.22 -9.36
C LYS A 162 0.54 3.42 -9.99
N ALA A 163 0.04 4.64 -9.76
CA ALA A 163 0.67 5.87 -10.26
C ALA A 163 2.10 6.05 -9.70
N VAL A 164 2.27 5.87 -8.39
CA VAL A 164 3.58 5.95 -7.72
C VAL A 164 4.58 4.95 -8.29
N LEU A 165 4.19 3.67 -8.46
CA LEU A 165 5.07 2.60 -8.94
C LEU A 165 5.51 2.75 -10.41
N ARG A 166 4.73 3.49 -11.21
CA ARG A 166 5.06 3.82 -12.60
C ARG A 166 6.03 5.00 -12.73
N ASN A 167 6.11 5.87 -11.74
CA ASN A 167 7.00 7.02 -11.76
C ASN A 167 8.48 6.60 -11.73
N GLN A 168 9.30 7.17 -12.62
CA GLN A 168 10.69 6.75 -12.78
C GLN A 168 11.58 7.06 -11.57
N ARG A 169 11.36 8.19 -10.87
CA ARG A 169 12.10 8.52 -9.64
C ARG A 169 11.77 7.58 -8.49
N PHE A 170 10.50 7.17 -8.36
CA PHE A 170 10.16 6.10 -7.43
C PHE A 170 10.89 4.80 -7.80
N ARG A 171 10.89 4.42 -9.08
CA ARG A 171 11.55 3.19 -9.54
C ARG A 171 13.07 3.20 -9.31
N SER A 172 13.73 4.33 -9.53
CA SER A 172 15.17 4.49 -9.26
C SER A 172 15.50 4.56 -7.77
N GLY A 173 14.54 4.90 -6.92
CA GLY A 173 14.74 5.12 -5.49
C GLY A 173 15.24 6.53 -5.15
N ASP A 174 15.28 7.44 -6.12
CA ASP A 174 15.58 8.85 -5.91
C ASP A 174 14.34 9.60 -5.41
N ILE A 175 14.02 9.41 -4.13
CA ILE A 175 12.83 9.97 -3.49
C ILE A 175 13.18 10.73 -2.22
N ASN A 176 12.37 11.73 -1.91
CA ASN A 176 12.44 12.51 -0.68
C ASN A 176 11.01 12.72 -0.13
N THR A 177 10.87 13.42 0.99
CA THR A 177 9.55 13.66 1.63
C THR A 177 8.59 14.53 0.82
N HIS A 178 9.07 15.26 -0.20
CA HIS A 178 8.30 16.09 -1.11
C HIS A 178 7.99 15.40 -2.45
N PHE A 179 8.49 14.18 -2.68
CA PHE A 179 8.38 13.44 -3.94
C PHE A 179 6.98 13.47 -4.57
N ILE A 180 5.94 13.19 -3.79
CA ILE A 180 4.54 13.15 -4.29
C ILE A 180 4.13 14.49 -4.91
N LYS A 181 4.55 15.60 -4.30
CA LYS A 181 4.27 16.96 -4.76
C LYS A 181 5.17 17.34 -5.94
N GLU A 182 6.46 17.05 -5.86
CA GLU A 182 7.44 17.35 -6.93
C GLU A 182 7.08 16.67 -8.26
N GLU A 183 6.67 15.40 -8.19
CA GLU A 183 6.30 14.61 -9.38
C GLU A 183 4.84 14.77 -9.80
N ASN A 184 4.08 15.63 -9.09
CA ASN A 184 2.65 15.84 -9.30
C ASN A 184 1.87 14.52 -9.47
N ILE A 185 2.08 13.58 -8.55
CA ILE A 185 1.56 12.21 -8.68
C ILE A 185 0.04 12.19 -8.84
N VAL A 186 -0.67 13.12 -8.22
CA VAL A 186 -2.15 13.26 -8.31
C VAL A 186 -2.61 13.37 -9.76
N GLU A 187 -1.87 14.07 -10.62
CA GLU A 187 -2.22 14.16 -12.04
C GLU A 187 -2.02 12.82 -12.76
N SER A 188 -0.98 12.07 -12.40
CA SER A 188 -0.75 10.71 -12.93
C SER A 188 -1.83 9.71 -12.50
N VAL A 189 -2.49 9.93 -11.34
CA VAL A 189 -3.60 9.10 -10.89
C VAL A 189 -4.77 9.15 -11.88
N LYS A 190 -5.08 10.33 -12.46
CA LYS A 190 -6.16 10.47 -13.44
C LYS A 190 -5.90 9.61 -14.68
N ALA A 191 -4.67 9.64 -15.21
CA ALA A 191 -4.28 8.82 -16.35
C ALA A 191 -4.39 7.32 -16.05
N VAL A 192 -3.94 6.89 -14.87
CA VAL A 192 -4.05 5.49 -14.43
C VAL A 192 -5.51 5.06 -14.28
N ALA A 193 -6.38 5.92 -13.77
CA ALA A 193 -7.80 5.62 -13.61
C ALA A 193 -8.50 5.40 -14.97
N ILE A 194 -8.17 6.22 -15.97
CA ILE A 194 -8.69 6.07 -17.34
C ILE A 194 -8.24 4.72 -17.93
N GLU A 195 -6.96 4.40 -17.82
CA GLU A 195 -6.40 3.16 -18.36
C GLU A 195 -6.98 1.91 -17.69
N ASP A 196 -7.11 1.90 -16.35
CA ASP A 196 -7.73 0.79 -15.61
C ASP A 196 -9.19 0.58 -16.04
N TYR A 197 -9.92 1.67 -16.29
CA TYR A 197 -11.29 1.62 -16.77
C TYR A 197 -11.38 1.02 -18.18
N GLU A 198 -10.56 1.48 -19.12
CA GLU A 198 -10.51 0.95 -20.49
C GLU A 198 -10.15 -0.55 -20.51
N LYS A 199 -9.18 -0.95 -19.70
CA LYS A 199 -8.80 -2.37 -19.52
C LYS A 199 -9.95 -3.19 -18.94
N GLY A 200 -10.67 -2.65 -17.95
CA GLY A 200 -11.83 -3.31 -17.36
C GLY A 200 -12.96 -3.53 -18.37
N MET A 201 -13.25 -2.55 -19.22
CA MET A 201 -14.24 -2.67 -20.30
C MET A 201 -13.82 -3.71 -21.35
N SER A 202 -12.56 -3.66 -21.78
CA SER A 202 -12.00 -4.62 -22.74
C SER A 202 -12.10 -6.05 -22.21
N LEU A 203 -11.75 -6.27 -20.93
CA LEU A 203 -11.86 -7.58 -20.29
C LEU A 203 -13.32 -8.05 -20.18
N ALA A 204 -14.25 -7.17 -19.79
CA ALA A 204 -15.66 -7.51 -19.70
C ALA A 204 -16.26 -7.90 -21.06
N SER A 205 -15.87 -7.17 -22.12
CA SER A 205 -16.24 -7.46 -23.50
C SER A 205 -15.68 -8.82 -23.96
N ALA A 206 -14.40 -9.09 -23.69
CA ALA A 206 -13.75 -10.36 -24.03
C ALA A 206 -14.35 -11.57 -23.29
N LEU A 207 -14.91 -11.36 -22.09
CA LEU A 207 -15.56 -12.38 -21.28
C LEU A 207 -17.06 -12.55 -21.58
N GLY A 208 -17.61 -11.84 -22.57
CA GLY A 208 -19.02 -11.96 -22.97
C GLY A 208 -20.01 -11.53 -21.88
N VAL A 209 -19.61 -10.64 -20.98
CA VAL A 209 -20.50 -10.10 -19.93
C VAL A 209 -21.61 -9.28 -20.60
N ASP A 210 -22.86 -9.52 -20.19
CA ASP A 210 -24.05 -8.95 -20.84
C ASP A 210 -23.95 -7.42 -21.02
N ASN A 211 -24.20 -6.94 -22.25
CA ASN A 211 -23.99 -5.56 -22.69
C ASN A 211 -24.69 -4.52 -21.80
N ARG A 212 -25.80 -4.90 -21.14
CA ARG A 212 -26.52 -4.02 -20.19
C ARG A 212 -25.74 -3.76 -18.91
N GLN A 213 -24.99 -4.75 -18.40
CA GLN A 213 -24.17 -4.58 -17.20
C GLN A 213 -22.89 -3.82 -17.50
N ILE A 214 -22.28 -4.07 -18.67
CA ILE A 214 -21.13 -3.29 -19.18
C ILE A 214 -21.55 -1.82 -19.37
N ALA A 215 -22.70 -1.56 -19.98
CA ALA A 215 -23.22 -0.21 -20.19
C ALA A 215 -23.56 0.52 -18.89
N ALA A 216 -24.08 -0.17 -17.86
CA ALA A 216 -24.39 0.45 -16.57
C ALA A 216 -23.12 0.84 -15.79
N ILE A 217 -22.09 -0.01 -15.80
CA ILE A 217 -20.79 0.27 -15.18
C ILE A 217 -20.08 1.40 -15.95
N ALA A 218 -20.14 1.34 -17.28
CA ALA A 218 -19.58 2.37 -18.15
C ALA A 218 -20.27 3.73 -18.00
N ALA A 219 -21.60 3.75 -17.88
CA ALA A 219 -22.38 4.95 -17.65
C ALA A 219 -22.10 5.56 -16.28
N ALA A 220 -21.97 4.77 -15.21
CA ALA A 220 -21.65 5.29 -13.88
C ALA A 220 -20.27 5.96 -13.82
N VAL A 221 -19.26 5.37 -14.50
CA VAL A 221 -17.91 5.95 -14.58
C VAL A 221 -17.87 7.13 -15.56
N GLY A 222 -18.55 7.03 -16.69
CA GLY A 222 -18.71 8.12 -17.65
C GLY A 222 -19.40 9.34 -17.02
N SER A 223 -20.45 9.14 -16.22
CA SER A 223 -21.12 10.19 -15.46
C SER A 223 -20.22 10.80 -14.39
N TYR A 224 -19.39 9.98 -13.72
CA TYR A 224 -18.39 10.47 -12.76
C TYR A 224 -17.33 11.35 -13.44
N LEU A 225 -16.79 10.91 -14.58
CA LEU A 225 -15.84 11.67 -15.39
C LEU A 225 -16.47 12.94 -15.99
N SER A 226 -17.74 12.89 -16.37
CA SER A 226 -18.48 14.03 -16.94
C SER A 226 -18.86 15.08 -15.88
N ALA A 227 -19.17 14.65 -14.66
CA ALA A 227 -19.46 15.55 -13.55
C ALA A 227 -18.24 16.42 -13.17
N GLN A 228 -17.02 15.89 -13.31
CA GLN A 228 -15.80 16.67 -13.07
C GLN A 228 -15.48 17.67 -14.19
N LYS A 229 -15.71 17.32 -15.46
CA LYS A 229 -15.60 18.29 -16.58
C LYS A 229 -16.55 19.48 -16.46
N ALA A 230 -17.68 19.31 -15.77
CA ALA A 230 -18.63 20.39 -15.51
C ALA A 230 -18.20 21.28 -14.33
N GLY A 231 -17.47 20.74 -13.34
CA GLY A 231 -16.95 21.48 -12.19
C GLY A 231 -15.74 22.37 -12.50
N GLU A 232 -14.93 22.03 -13.50
CA GLU A 232 -13.78 22.86 -13.94
C GLU A 232 -14.18 24.10 -14.77
N LYS A 233 -15.47 24.27 -15.09
CA LYS A 233 -16.02 25.42 -15.84
C LYS A 233 -16.79 26.42 -14.96
N SER A 234 -16.76 26.28 -13.64
CA SER A 234 -17.39 27.20 -12.68
C SER A 234 -16.37 28.02 -11.91
#